data_AF-A0A238K7H2-F1
#
_entry.id   AF-A0A238K7H2-F1
#
_cell.length_a   1.000
_cell.length_b   1.000
_cell.length_c   1.000
_cell.angle_alpha   90.00
_cell.angle_beta   90.00
_cell.angle_gamma   90.00
#
_symmetry.space_group_name_H-M   'P 1'
#
loop_
_entity.id
_entity.type
_entity.pdbx_description
1 polymer ?
#
loop_
_entity_poly.entity_id
_entity_poly.type
_entity_poly.pdbx_seq_one_letter_code
_entity_poly.pdbx_strand_id
1 'polypeptide(L)'
;MIAKPPTPGFLPDLAMPLRDALRGVATLADATEEMLEPAAKLLPEPLRSRFRTALDSLEAAGKRLIHAPLDIRQIDMAARFMAGSDTGRPALEACATVIAYAWEHLGEARETHGRLISETLVAERLARTRAVSLAGGADFAAEVLIALRQSSAIGRMPGLTRGLSTGDADDVDLAVMAVAIWLLSSRSETLAEEEKLLDLSLALVRALRDDAATAMSGRESLARFLAETSAHL
;
A
#
# COMPACT_ATOMS: atom_id res chain seq x y z
N MET A 1 -32.75 -1.62 -31.26
CA MET A 1 -31.66 -0.97 -30.50
C MET A 1 -31.49 -1.73 -29.20
N ILE A 2 -30.43 -2.54 -29.09
CA ILE A 2 -30.16 -3.32 -27.87
C ILE A 2 -29.51 -2.35 -26.89
N ALA A 3 -30.21 -2.04 -25.81
CA ALA A 3 -29.69 -1.21 -24.74
C ALA A 3 -28.46 -1.90 -24.13
N LYS A 4 -27.33 -1.20 -24.15
CA LYS A 4 -26.10 -1.64 -23.48
C LYS A 4 -26.42 -1.77 -21.98
N PRO A 5 -26.14 -2.90 -21.33
CA PRO A 5 -26.39 -3.03 -19.90
C PRO A 5 -25.58 -1.96 -19.14
N PRO A 6 -26.11 -1.41 -18.03
CA PRO A 6 -25.35 -0.47 -17.21
C PRO A 6 -24.08 -1.17 -16.76
N THR A 7 -22.92 -0.58 -17.06
CA THR A 7 -21.64 -0.97 -16.46
C THR A 7 -21.82 -0.99 -14.95
N PRO A 8 -21.56 -2.12 -14.25
CA PRO A 8 -21.67 -2.16 -12.81
C PRO A 8 -20.76 -1.08 -12.23
N GLY A 9 -21.36 -0.19 -11.43
CA GLY A 9 -20.63 0.89 -10.79
C GLY A 9 -19.52 0.29 -9.94
N PHE A 10 -18.29 0.72 -10.20
CA PHE A 10 -17.19 0.63 -9.25
C PHE A 10 -17.72 1.07 -7.88
N LEU A 11 -17.41 0.33 -6.82
CA LEU A 11 -17.65 0.78 -5.44
C LEU A 11 -16.46 1.68 -5.05
N PRO A 12 -16.50 3.01 -5.26
CA PRO A 12 -15.30 3.85 -5.20
C PRO A 12 -14.90 4.19 -3.76
N ASP A 13 -15.72 3.81 -2.77
CA ASP A 13 -15.58 4.21 -1.37
C ASP A 13 -15.64 3.02 -0.40
N LEU A 14 -14.98 1.91 -0.75
CA LEU A 14 -14.81 0.82 0.21
C LEU A 14 -13.88 1.30 1.35
N ALA A 15 -14.39 1.27 2.58
CA ALA A 15 -13.58 1.56 3.76
C ALA A 15 -12.38 0.60 3.85
N MET A 16 -11.22 1.07 4.35
CA MET A 16 -9.98 0.29 4.42
C MET A 16 -10.14 -1.14 4.98
N PRO A 17 -10.92 -1.39 6.06
CA PRO A 17 -11.07 -2.75 6.58
C PRO A 17 -11.73 -3.72 5.59
N LEU A 18 -12.63 -3.20 4.74
CA LEU A 18 -13.29 -3.99 3.71
C LEU A 18 -12.35 -4.25 2.53
N ARG A 19 -11.52 -3.26 2.14
CA ARG A 19 -10.46 -3.47 1.13
C ARG A 19 -9.44 -4.50 1.61
N ASP A 20 -9.03 -4.44 2.88
CA ASP A 20 -8.14 -5.43 3.49
C ASP A 20 -8.74 -6.85 3.46
N ALA A 21 -10.02 -6.99 3.78
CA ALA A 21 -10.72 -8.27 3.70
C ALA A 21 -10.77 -8.79 2.25
N LEU A 22 -11.06 -7.92 1.27
CA LEU A 22 -11.11 -8.29 -0.15
C LEU A 22 -9.73 -8.67 -0.70
N ARG A 23 -8.65 -8.00 -0.30
CA ARG A 23 -7.27 -8.42 -0.63
C ARG A 23 -6.95 -9.81 -0.12
N GLY A 24 -7.26 -10.08 1.14
CA GLY A 24 -7.06 -11.39 1.75
C GLY A 24 -7.83 -12.48 0.99
N VAL A 25 -9.05 -12.17 0.58
CA VAL A 25 -9.93 -13.08 -0.16
C VAL A 25 -9.48 -13.29 -1.59
N ALA A 26 -9.10 -12.26 -2.33
CA ALA A 26 -8.63 -12.37 -3.71
C ALA A 26 -7.36 -13.23 -3.80
N THR A 27 -6.46 -13.10 -2.82
CA THR A 27 -5.25 -13.92 -2.72
C THR A 27 -5.56 -15.38 -2.44
N LEU A 28 -6.66 -15.66 -1.73
CA LEU A 28 -7.19 -17.01 -1.53
C LEU A 28 -8.04 -17.48 -2.72
N ALA A 29 -8.63 -16.57 -3.50
CA ALA A 29 -9.47 -16.86 -4.66
C ALA A 29 -8.65 -17.37 -5.85
N ASP A 30 -7.42 -16.86 -6.00
CA ASP A 30 -6.41 -17.44 -6.91
C ASP A 30 -6.15 -18.94 -6.59
N ALA A 31 -6.66 -19.47 -5.45
CA ALA A 31 -6.66 -20.88 -5.04
C ALA A 31 -8.00 -21.65 -5.18
N THR A 32 -8.99 -21.13 -5.94
CA THR A 32 -10.35 -21.67 -6.28
C THR A 32 -11.54 -21.23 -5.41
N GLU A 33 -12.65 -20.92 -6.10
CA GLU A 33 -13.96 -20.44 -5.61
C GLU A 33 -14.58 -21.33 -4.49
N GLU A 34 -14.34 -22.65 -4.54
CA GLU A 34 -14.76 -23.62 -3.51
C GLU A 34 -14.16 -23.33 -2.12
N MET A 35 -13.01 -22.66 -2.04
CA MET A 35 -12.35 -22.37 -0.76
C MET A 35 -12.94 -21.17 -0.01
N LEU A 36 -13.68 -20.28 -0.68
CA LEU A 36 -14.16 -19.02 -0.11
C LEU A 36 -15.58 -19.09 0.46
N GLU A 37 -16.39 -20.02 -0.05
CA GLU A 37 -17.76 -20.25 0.40
C GLU A 37 -17.89 -20.55 1.92
N PRO A 38 -16.97 -21.33 2.54
CA PRO A 38 -16.99 -21.58 3.98
C PRO A 38 -16.71 -20.32 4.82
N ALA A 39 -15.82 -19.44 4.35
CA ALA A 39 -15.42 -18.23 5.09
C ALA A 39 -16.56 -17.20 5.15
N ALA A 40 -17.31 -17.04 4.05
CA ALA A 40 -18.48 -16.16 4.01
C ALA A 40 -19.56 -16.58 5.03
N LYS A 41 -19.73 -17.88 5.29
CA LYS A 41 -20.72 -18.41 6.25
C LYS A 41 -20.40 -18.01 7.69
N LEU A 42 -19.12 -17.79 8.02
CA LEU A 42 -18.66 -17.42 9.37
C LEU A 42 -18.90 -15.95 9.73
N LEU A 43 -19.13 -15.07 8.75
CA LEU A 43 -19.42 -13.65 9.00
C LEU A 43 -20.87 -13.49 9.48
N PRO A 44 -21.16 -12.68 10.51
CA PRO A 44 -22.54 -12.33 10.89
C PRO A 44 -23.16 -11.38 9.84
N GLU A 45 -24.49 -11.35 9.74
CA GLU A 45 -25.16 -10.25 9.03
C GLU A 45 -25.05 -8.95 9.84
N PRO A 46 -24.88 -7.76 9.23
CA PRO A 46 -24.97 -7.43 7.80
C PRO A 46 -23.63 -7.52 7.03
N LEU A 47 -22.56 -8.02 7.65
CA LEU A 47 -21.24 -8.09 7.02
C LEU A 47 -21.19 -9.18 5.96
N ARG A 48 -21.88 -10.30 6.18
CA ARG A 48 -21.99 -11.39 5.21
C ARG A 48 -22.63 -10.96 3.89
N SER A 49 -23.75 -10.22 3.93
CA SER A 49 -24.38 -9.70 2.71
C SER A 49 -23.48 -8.72 1.96
N ARG A 50 -22.82 -7.78 2.66
CA ARG A 50 -21.84 -6.85 2.05
C ARG A 50 -20.65 -7.59 1.43
N PHE A 51 -20.16 -8.62 2.11
CA PHE A 51 -19.06 -9.45 1.64
C PHE A 51 -19.44 -10.24 0.38
N ARG A 52 -20.65 -10.81 0.32
CA ARG A 52 -21.20 -11.46 -0.89
C ARG A 52 -21.35 -10.49 -2.05
N THR A 53 -21.95 -9.32 -1.83
CA THR A 53 -22.05 -8.29 -2.87
C THR A 53 -20.68 -7.87 -3.41
N ALA A 54 -19.67 -7.77 -2.52
CA ALA A 54 -18.31 -7.44 -2.93
C ALA A 54 -17.64 -8.58 -3.72
N LEU A 55 -17.87 -9.85 -3.35
CA LEU A 55 -17.42 -11.03 -4.10
C LEU A 55 -18.07 -11.11 -5.49
N ASP A 56 -19.39 -10.98 -5.58
CA ASP A 56 -20.13 -11.00 -6.85
C ASP A 56 -19.67 -9.85 -7.76
N SER A 57 -19.34 -8.70 -7.17
CA SER A 57 -18.76 -7.57 -7.89
C SER A 57 -17.34 -7.92 -8.36
N LEU A 58 -16.50 -8.53 -7.51
CA LEU A 58 -15.12 -8.93 -7.80
C LEU A 58 -15.05 -9.87 -9.01
N GLU A 59 -16.00 -10.80 -9.09
CA GLU A 59 -16.15 -11.72 -10.20
C GLU A 59 -16.52 -11.00 -11.51
N ALA A 60 -17.39 -9.98 -11.42
CA ALA A 60 -17.81 -9.17 -12.56
C ALA A 60 -16.76 -8.14 -13.04
N ALA A 61 -15.91 -7.62 -12.15
CA ALA A 61 -14.92 -6.58 -12.49
C ALA A 61 -13.46 -7.06 -12.52
N GLY A 62 -13.16 -8.26 -12.01
CA GLY A 62 -11.80 -8.79 -11.83
C GLY A 62 -11.02 -8.10 -10.70
N LYS A 63 -9.68 -8.24 -10.70
CA LYS A 63 -8.75 -7.62 -9.73
C LYS A 63 -8.93 -6.10 -9.57
N ARG A 64 -9.56 -5.44 -10.54
CA ARG A 64 -9.87 -3.99 -10.54
C ARG A 64 -10.74 -3.51 -9.37
N LEU A 65 -11.48 -4.38 -8.68
CA LEU A 65 -12.23 -3.97 -7.48
C LEU A 65 -11.41 -3.92 -6.19
N ILE A 66 -10.21 -4.50 -6.21
CA ILE A 66 -9.29 -4.49 -5.07
C ILE A 66 -8.56 -3.15 -5.03
N HIS A 67 -8.21 -2.62 -6.20
CA HIS A 67 -7.56 -1.33 -6.33
C HIS A 67 -8.62 -0.22 -6.21
N ALA A 68 -8.54 0.58 -5.15
CA ALA A 68 -9.27 1.84 -5.12
C ALA A 68 -8.81 2.66 -6.35
N PRO A 69 -9.72 3.33 -7.09
CA PRO A 69 -9.32 4.18 -8.20
C PRO A 69 -8.45 5.30 -7.64
N LEU A 70 -7.14 5.20 -7.85
CA LEU A 70 -6.19 6.19 -7.41
C LEU A 70 -6.21 7.37 -8.38
N ASP A 71 -6.41 8.57 -7.86
CA ASP A 71 -6.23 9.80 -8.64
C ASP A 71 -4.97 10.55 -8.23
N ILE A 72 -4.57 11.50 -9.07
CA ILE A 72 -3.36 12.29 -8.83
C ILE A 72 -3.47 13.15 -7.57
N ARG A 73 -4.69 13.54 -7.18
CA ARG A 73 -4.92 14.37 -5.98
C ARG A 73 -4.65 13.58 -4.72
N GLN A 74 -4.97 12.28 -4.71
CA GLN A 74 -4.65 11.38 -3.60
C GLN A 74 -3.14 11.18 -3.46
N ILE A 75 -2.41 11.04 -4.58
CA ILE A 75 -0.94 10.99 -4.58
C ILE A 75 -0.36 12.31 -4.03
N ASP A 76 -0.81 13.46 -4.52
CA ASP A 76 -0.38 14.77 -4.02
C ASP A 76 -0.67 14.95 -2.53
N MET A 77 -1.81 14.45 -2.07
CA MET A 77 -2.20 14.53 -0.67
C MET A 77 -1.34 13.60 0.20
N ALA A 78 -1.02 12.40 -0.27
CA ALA A 78 -0.09 11.49 0.39
C ALA A 78 1.35 12.05 0.44
N ALA A 79 1.83 12.64 -0.66
CA ALA A 79 3.14 13.30 -0.71
C ALA A 79 3.20 14.48 0.27
N ARG A 80 2.16 15.30 0.33
CA ARG A 80 2.07 16.40 1.32
C ARG A 80 2.01 15.91 2.76
N PHE A 81 1.36 14.77 3.02
CA PHE A 81 1.37 14.13 4.33
C PHE A 81 2.78 13.69 4.72
N MET A 82 3.48 13.00 3.80
CA MET A 82 4.87 12.55 4.00
C MET A 82 5.84 13.72 4.19
N ALA A 83 5.68 14.78 3.41
CA ALA A 83 6.46 16.02 3.50
C ALA A 83 6.21 16.79 4.81
N GLY A 84 5.18 16.44 5.58
CA GLY A 84 4.86 17.10 6.83
C GLY A 84 3.86 18.26 6.70
N SER A 85 3.56 18.69 5.47
CA SER A 85 2.74 19.87 5.15
C SER A 85 1.23 19.68 5.34
N ASP A 86 0.76 18.43 5.35
CA ASP A 86 -0.61 18.07 5.73
C ASP A 86 -0.57 17.01 6.84
N THR A 87 -1.38 17.18 7.88
CA THR A 87 -1.47 16.27 9.03
C THR A 87 -2.90 15.75 9.24
N GLY A 88 -3.84 16.20 8.39
CA GLY A 88 -5.25 15.93 8.54
C GLY A 88 -5.59 14.46 8.35
N ARG A 89 -6.74 14.06 8.90
CA ARG A 89 -7.29 12.71 8.72
C ARG A 89 -7.43 12.32 7.24
N PRO A 90 -7.94 13.17 6.33
CA PRO A 90 -8.01 12.82 4.91
C PRO A 90 -6.63 12.53 4.30
N ALA A 91 -5.60 13.29 4.70
CA ALA A 91 -4.26 13.11 4.17
C ALA A 91 -3.58 11.83 4.67
N LEU A 92 -3.84 11.47 5.93
CA LEU A 92 -3.45 10.18 6.47
C LEU A 92 -4.12 9.01 5.73
N GLU A 93 -5.43 9.09 5.50
CA GLU A 93 -6.19 8.04 4.82
C GLU A 93 -5.77 7.88 3.36
N ALA A 94 -5.49 8.99 2.66
CA ALA A 94 -4.89 8.95 1.33
C ALA A 94 -3.47 8.38 1.34
N CYS A 95 -2.62 8.76 2.31
CA CYS A 95 -1.28 8.20 2.41
C CYS A 95 -1.30 6.68 2.62
N ALA A 96 -2.20 6.17 3.47
CA ALA A 96 -2.35 4.72 3.66
C ALA A 96 -2.83 4.02 2.38
N THR A 97 -3.80 4.60 1.68
CA THR A 97 -4.33 4.07 0.42
C THR A 97 -3.26 4.06 -0.68
N VAL A 98 -2.50 5.14 -0.81
CA VAL A 98 -1.40 5.28 -1.79
C VAL A 98 -0.27 4.28 -1.51
N ILE A 99 0.10 4.08 -0.25
CA ILE A 99 1.10 3.06 0.12
C ILE A 99 0.63 1.66 -0.27
N ALA A 100 -0.64 1.32 0.00
CA ALA A 100 -1.19 0.01 -0.37
C ALA A 100 -1.27 -0.19 -1.88
N TYR A 101 -1.72 0.82 -2.61
CA TYR A 101 -1.71 0.80 -4.07
C TYR A 101 -0.29 0.62 -4.63
N ALA A 102 0.69 1.39 -4.14
CA ALA A 102 2.06 1.30 -4.61
C ALA A 102 2.69 -0.07 -4.30
N TRP A 103 2.37 -0.63 -3.13
CA TRP A 103 2.75 -2.00 -2.77
C TRP A 103 2.21 -3.04 -3.76
N GLU A 104 0.93 -2.93 -4.12
CA GLU A 104 0.28 -3.82 -5.09
C GLU A 104 0.91 -3.67 -6.49
N HIS A 105 1.08 -2.44 -6.98
CA HIS A 105 1.73 -2.14 -8.27
C HIS A 105 3.13 -2.77 -8.35
N LEU A 106 3.96 -2.55 -7.32
CA LEU A 106 5.30 -3.14 -7.25
C LEU A 106 5.27 -4.67 -7.10
N GLY A 107 4.19 -5.23 -6.55
CA GLY A 107 3.95 -6.66 -6.40
C GLY A 107 3.56 -7.33 -7.71
N GLU A 108 2.75 -6.70 -8.55
CA GLU A 108 2.38 -7.21 -9.88
C GLU A 108 3.60 -7.31 -10.81
N ALA A 109 4.54 -6.36 -10.70
CA ALA A 109 5.80 -6.37 -11.43
C ALA A 109 6.80 -7.43 -10.93
N ARG A 110 6.52 -8.11 -9.81
CA ARG A 110 7.36 -9.15 -9.20
C ARG A 110 6.67 -10.52 -9.33
N GLU A 111 7.45 -11.55 -9.65
CA GLU A 111 6.94 -12.95 -9.62
C GLU A 111 6.56 -13.42 -8.20
N THR A 112 6.89 -12.65 -7.16
CA THR A 112 6.59 -12.94 -5.75
C THR A 112 5.22 -12.40 -5.30
N HIS A 113 4.15 -12.98 -5.81
CA HIS A 113 2.74 -12.74 -5.42
C HIS A 113 2.36 -13.23 -4.00
N GLY A 114 3.29 -13.25 -3.05
CA GLY A 114 3.12 -13.95 -1.77
C GLY A 114 2.75 -13.10 -0.55
N ARG A 115 2.69 -11.77 -0.67
CA ARG A 115 2.58 -10.87 0.49
C ARG A 115 1.50 -9.82 0.29
N LEU A 116 0.72 -9.62 1.34
CA LEU A 116 -0.35 -8.66 1.43
C LEU A 116 0.06 -7.47 2.27
N ILE A 117 -0.65 -6.36 2.05
CA ILE A 117 -0.59 -5.15 2.85
C ILE A 117 -1.98 -4.85 3.42
N SER A 118 -2.05 -4.45 4.69
CA SER A 118 -3.27 -3.94 5.32
C SER A 118 -3.22 -2.43 5.40
N GLU A 119 -4.10 -1.77 4.65
CA GLU A 119 -4.29 -0.32 4.72
C GLU A 119 -4.69 0.14 6.12
N THR A 120 -5.52 -0.64 6.82
CA THR A 120 -5.97 -0.30 8.17
C THR A 120 -4.79 -0.24 9.14
N LEU A 121 -3.89 -1.23 9.07
CA LEU A 121 -2.69 -1.26 9.89
C LEU A 121 -1.70 -0.18 9.46
N VAL A 122 -1.55 0.10 8.17
CA VAL A 122 -0.74 1.22 7.68
C VAL A 122 -1.26 2.54 8.24
N ALA A 123 -2.57 2.82 8.11
CA ALA A 123 -3.19 4.03 8.63
C ALA A 123 -3.01 4.17 10.16
N GLU A 124 -3.17 3.07 10.91
CA GLU A 124 -2.90 3.05 12.35
C GLU A 124 -1.44 3.44 12.65
N ARG A 125 -0.47 2.89 11.92
CA ARG A 125 0.95 3.20 12.11
C ARG A 125 1.26 4.64 11.77
N LEU A 126 0.75 5.16 10.65
CA LEU A 126 0.88 6.56 10.27
C LEU A 126 0.32 7.48 11.36
N ALA A 127 -0.87 7.16 11.90
CA ALA A 127 -1.50 7.95 12.97
C ALA A 127 -0.64 7.99 14.23
N ARG A 128 -0.14 6.82 14.67
CA ARG A 128 0.70 6.71 15.86
C ARG A 128 2.02 7.44 15.70
N THR A 129 2.71 7.25 14.57
CA THR A 129 3.98 7.94 14.30
C THR A 129 3.76 9.46 14.25
N ARG A 130 2.72 9.93 13.56
CA ARG A 130 2.41 11.36 13.46
C ARG A 130 2.03 11.99 14.79
N ALA A 131 1.40 11.24 15.70
CA ALA A 131 1.03 11.75 17.03
C ALA A 131 2.24 12.05 17.93
N VAL A 132 3.40 11.44 17.67
CA VAL A 132 4.62 11.61 18.47
C VAL A 132 5.75 12.32 17.72
N SER A 133 5.62 12.48 16.40
CA SER A 133 6.63 13.08 15.53
C SER A 133 6.24 14.48 15.10
N LEU A 134 7.18 15.41 15.23
CA LEU A 134 7.09 16.75 14.64
C LEU A 134 7.88 16.86 13.32
N ALA A 135 8.51 15.77 12.88
CA ALA A 135 9.30 15.75 11.66
C ALA A 135 8.41 15.83 10.41
N GLY A 136 9.02 16.24 9.31
CA GLY A 136 8.46 16.17 7.96
C GLY A 136 9.51 15.67 6.97
N GLY A 137 9.07 15.33 5.76
CA GLY A 137 9.96 14.91 4.69
C GLY A 137 10.65 13.59 5.01
N ALA A 138 11.94 13.50 4.69
CA ALA A 138 12.70 12.27 4.80
C ALA A 138 12.85 11.75 6.25
N ASP A 139 12.92 12.64 7.24
CA ASP A 139 12.95 12.24 8.66
C ASP A 139 11.65 11.55 9.08
N PHE A 140 10.49 12.10 8.70
CA PHE A 140 9.20 11.48 8.98
C PHE A 140 9.02 10.17 8.20
N ALA A 141 9.43 10.14 6.93
CA ALA A 141 9.41 8.92 6.12
C ALA A 141 10.25 7.80 6.75
N ALA A 142 11.45 8.11 7.25
CA ALA A 142 12.29 7.14 7.94
C ALA A 142 11.62 6.57 9.20
N GLU A 143 10.96 7.42 10.00
CA GLU A 143 10.20 6.98 11.17
C GLU A 143 9.00 6.09 10.80
N VAL A 144 8.27 6.44 9.74
CA VAL A 144 7.17 5.63 9.19
C VAL A 144 7.69 4.27 8.73
N LEU A 145 8.80 4.22 8.00
CA LEU A 145 9.41 2.97 7.53
C LEU A 145 9.80 2.05 8.69
N ILE A 146 10.47 2.59 9.72
CA ILE A 146 10.84 1.84 10.92
C ILE A 146 9.58 1.33 11.63
N ALA A 147 8.54 2.16 11.76
CA ALA A 147 7.29 1.77 12.40
C ALA A 147 6.54 0.69 11.61
N LEU A 148 6.55 0.76 10.27
CA LEU A 148 5.94 -0.25 9.40
C LEU A 148 6.70 -1.58 9.46
N ARG A 149 8.03 -1.55 9.45
CA ARG A 149 8.89 -2.74 9.59
C ARG A 149 8.69 -3.47 10.91
N GLN A 150 8.44 -2.73 11.98
CA GLN A 150 8.12 -3.28 13.30
C GLN A 150 6.63 -3.66 13.47
N SER A 151 5.82 -3.49 12.43
CA SER A 151 4.40 -3.81 12.44
C SER A 151 4.10 -5.12 11.72
N SER A 152 2.86 -5.59 11.88
CA SER A 152 2.29 -6.69 11.09
C SER A 152 1.48 -6.18 9.88
N ALA A 153 1.73 -4.96 9.40
CA ALA A 153 0.98 -4.36 8.29
C ALA A 153 1.27 -5.04 6.93
N ILE A 154 2.46 -5.61 6.76
CA ILE A 154 2.88 -6.30 5.53
C ILE A 154 3.28 -7.74 5.86
N GLY A 155 2.75 -8.70 5.12
CA GLY A 155 3.08 -10.12 5.29
C GLY A 155 2.09 -11.05 4.59
N ARG A 156 2.25 -12.37 4.76
CA ARG A 156 1.33 -13.36 4.16
C ARG A 156 -0.10 -13.25 4.70
N MET A 157 -0.21 -12.84 5.97
CA MET A 157 -1.46 -12.57 6.67
C MET A 157 -1.22 -11.37 7.59
N PRO A 158 -1.45 -10.13 7.11
CA PRO A 158 -1.32 -8.94 7.93
C PRO A 158 -2.13 -9.05 9.23
N GLY A 159 -1.59 -8.52 10.32
CA GLY A 159 -2.16 -8.65 11.66
C GLY A 159 -1.72 -9.91 12.44
N LEU A 160 -1.19 -10.94 11.79
CA LEU A 160 -0.62 -12.11 12.48
C LEU A 160 0.88 -11.93 12.72
N THR A 161 1.36 -12.24 13.93
CA THR A 161 2.75 -12.06 14.37
C THR A 161 3.76 -13.07 13.80
N ARG A 162 3.44 -13.77 12.70
CA ARG A 162 4.41 -14.64 12.03
C ARG A 162 5.43 -13.75 11.31
N GLY A 163 6.64 -13.67 11.85
CA GLY A 163 7.72 -12.86 11.29
C GLY A 163 8.05 -13.23 9.84
N LEU A 164 8.53 -12.24 9.09
CA LEU A 164 9.08 -12.43 7.75
C LEU A 164 10.39 -13.24 7.83
N SER A 165 10.69 -14.06 6.82
CA SER A 165 12.04 -14.60 6.69
C SER A 165 13.04 -13.46 6.41
N THR A 166 14.34 -13.67 6.65
CA THR A 166 15.35 -12.61 6.46
C THR A 166 15.43 -12.12 5.02
N GLY A 167 15.43 -13.04 4.04
CA GLY A 167 15.38 -12.67 2.62
C GLY A 167 14.07 -11.99 2.23
N ASP A 168 12.96 -12.35 2.89
CA ASP A 168 11.69 -11.67 2.66
C ASP A 168 11.72 -10.23 3.19
N ALA A 169 12.33 -10.00 4.35
CA ALA A 169 12.42 -8.70 4.99
C ALA A 169 13.17 -7.68 4.11
N ASP A 170 14.29 -8.08 3.50
CA ASP A 170 15.05 -7.21 2.58
C ASP A 170 14.17 -6.73 1.41
N ASP A 171 13.42 -7.62 0.78
CA ASP A 171 12.55 -7.28 -0.36
C ASP A 171 11.39 -6.36 0.03
N VAL A 172 10.87 -6.50 1.26
CA VAL A 172 9.88 -5.57 1.82
C VAL A 172 10.54 -4.21 2.04
N ASP A 173 11.69 -4.18 2.70
CA ASP A 173 12.39 -2.95 3.06
C ASP A 173 12.71 -2.14 1.79
N LEU A 174 13.25 -2.76 0.74
CA LEU A 174 13.52 -2.08 -0.54
C LEU A 174 12.24 -1.56 -1.22
N ALA A 175 11.13 -2.30 -1.15
CA ALA A 175 9.86 -1.86 -1.74
C ALA A 175 9.27 -0.66 -0.98
N VAL A 176 9.24 -0.71 0.35
CA VAL A 176 8.71 0.39 1.16
C VAL A 176 9.61 1.63 1.06
N MET A 177 10.94 1.45 0.95
CA MET A 177 11.88 2.53 0.63
C MET A 177 11.60 3.16 -0.73
N ALA A 178 11.34 2.35 -1.76
CA ALA A 178 10.97 2.85 -3.08
C ALA A 178 9.68 3.70 -3.03
N VAL A 179 8.66 3.26 -2.28
CA VAL A 179 7.42 4.02 -2.08
C VAL A 179 7.69 5.36 -1.37
N ALA A 180 8.55 5.37 -0.34
CA ALA A 180 8.90 6.61 0.35
C ALA A 180 9.68 7.58 -0.54
N ILE A 181 10.68 7.09 -1.28
CA ILE A 181 11.44 7.87 -2.25
C ILE A 181 10.50 8.45 -3.30
N TRP A 182 9.64 7.61 -3.88
CA TRP A 182 8.63 8.04 -4.82
C TRP A 182 7.78 9.17 -4.24
N LEU A 183 7.23 9.06 -3.03
CA LEU A 183 6.41 10.12 -2.43
C LEU A 183 7.17 11.40 -2.05
N LEU A 184 8.51 11.34 -1.95
CA LEU A 184 9.38 12.47 -1.64
C LEU A 184 9.94 13.16 -2.90
N SER A 185 9.84 12.54 -4.06
CA SER A 185 10.33 13.06 -5.34
C SER A 185 9.41 14.12 -5.95
N SER A 186 9.88 14.78 -7.00
CA SER A 186 9.07 15.73 -7.77
C SER A 186 7.83 15.07 -8.35
N ARG A 187 6.67 15.74 -8.28
CA ARG A 187 5.39 15.20 -8.80
C ARG A 187 5.33 15.31 -10.32
N SER A 188 4.68 14.33 -10.94
CA SER A 188 4.35 14.31 -12.36
C SER A 188 2.94 14.83 -12.62
N GLU A 189 2.58 15.04 -13.88
CA GLU A 189 1.26 15.58 -14.25
C GLU A 189 0.22 14.48 -14.48
N THR A 190 0.66 13.23 -14.70
CA THR A 190 -0.22 12.11 -15.01
C THR A 190 0.04 10.89 -14.14
N LEU A 191 -1.02 10.08 -13.91
CA LEU A 191 -0.91 8.83 -13.16
C LEU A 191 0.08 7.84 -13.80
N ALA A 192 0.10 7.77 -15.13
CA ALA A 192 1.01 6.88 -15.86
C ALA A 192 2.49 7.28 -15.70
N GLU A 193 2.78 8.57 -15.48
CA GLU A 193 4.13 9.04 -15.16
C GLU A 193 4.47 8.78 -13.70
N GLU A 194 3.51 8.92 -12.78
CA GLU A 194 3.68 8.55 -11.37
C GLU A 194 3.99 7.06 -11.20
N GLU A 195 3.28 6.18 -11.92
CA GLU A 195 3.57 4.73 -11.93
C GLU A 195 5.00 4.44 -12.43
N LYS A 196 5.45 5.12 -13.50
CA LYS A 196 6.83 4.99 -14.00
C LYS A 196 7.85 5.53 -13.01
N LEU A 197 7.54 6.61 -12.30
CA LEU A 197 8.40 7.18 -11.27
C LEU A 197 8.52 6.23 -10.08
N LEU A 198 7.44 5.54 -9.71
CA LEU A 198 7.44 4.48 -8.71
C LEU A 198 8.33 3.29 -9.14
N ASP A 199 8.22 2.85 -10.39
CA ASP A 199 9.07 1.79 -10.95
C ASP A 199 10.55 2.19 -10.97
N LEU A 200 10.84 3.43 -11.36
CA LEU A 200 12.19 4.00 -11.36
C LEU A 200 12.74 4.11 -9.94
N SER A 201 11.92 4.52 -8.98
CA SER A 201 12.28 4.57 -7.56
C SER A 201 12.69 3.19 -7.06
N LEU A 202 11.95 2.14 -7.43
CA LEU A 202 12.32 0.77 -7.07
C LEU A 202 13.61 0.31 -7.77
N ALA A 203 13.77 0.61 -9.06
CA ALA A 203 14.98 0.27 -9.80
C ALA A 203 16.23 0.93 -9.19
N LEU A 204 16.12 2.20 -8.79
CA LEU A 204 17.19 2.96 -8.14
C LEU A 204 17.55 2.38 -6.78
N VAL A 205 16.56 2.11 -5.92
CA VAL A 205 16.79 1.49 -4.60
C VAL A 205 17.42 0.10 -4.73
N ARG A 206 17.04 -0.67 -5.74
CA ARG A 206 17.67 -1.97 -6.04
C ARG A 206 19.10 -1.84 -6.52
N ALA A 207 19.40 -0.83 -7.34
CA ALA A 207 20.77 -0.54 -7.77
C ALA A 207 21.67 -0.14 -6.59
N LEU A 208 21.08 0.54 -5.59
CA LEU A 208 21.74 0.98 -4.35
C LEU A 208 21.50 0.01 -3.18
N ARG A 209 21.32 -1.29 -3.43
CA ARG A 209 20.90 -2.27 -2.41
C ARG A 209 21.80 -2.28 -1.17
N ASP A 210 23.11 -2.24 -1.34
CA ASP A 210 24.06 -2.31 -0.23
C ASP A 210 24.02 -1.04 0.63
N ASP A 211 23.85 0.12 -0.01
CA ASP A 211 23.68 1.42 0.67
C ASP A 211 22.33 1.47 1.39
N ALA A 212 21.27 0.96 0.76
CA ALA A 212 19.93 0.86 1.36
C ALA A 212 19.94 -0.05 2.60
N ALA A 213 20.61 -1.20 2.53
CA ALA A 213 20.77 -2.11 3.67
C ALA A 213 21.54 -1.44 4.82
N THR A 214 22.58 -0.68 4.50
CA THR A 214 23.34 0.10 5.48
C THR A 214 22.49 1.21 6.09
N ALA A 215 21.69 1.92 5.29
CA ALA A 215 20.81 2.99 5.73
C ALA A 215 19.77 2.50 6.75
N MET A 216 19.25 1.28 6.57
CA MET A 216 18.30 0.63 7.49
C MET A 216 18.85 0.33 8.89
N SER A 217 20.16 0.54 9.14
CA SER A 217 20.77 0.37 10.47
C SER A 217 20.40 1.48 11.47
N GLY A 218 19.90 2.63 11.01
CA GLY A 218 19.54 3.74 11.89
C GLY A 218 18.66 4.81 11.24
N ARG A 219 17.84 5.47 12.07
CA ARG A 219 16.87 6.50 11.61
C ARG A 219 17.52 7.62 10.80
N GLU A 220 18.63 8.16 11.28
CA GLU A 220 19.33 9.29 10.62
C GLU A 220 19.95 8.88 9.29
N SER A 221 20.56 7.70 9.22
CA SER A 221 21.12 7.15 7.99
C SER A 221 20.01 6.90 6.96
N LEU A 222 18.88 6.35 7.41
CA LEU A 222 17.70 6.14 6.56
C LEU A 222 17.14 7.47 6.03
N ALA A 223 16.94 8.47 6.90
CA ALA A 223 16.45 9.78 6.49
C ALA A 223 17.37 10.44 5.46
N ARG A 224 18.69 10.37 5.66
CA ARG A 224 19.67 10.88 4.70
C ARG A 224 19.57 10.16 3.36
N PHE A 225 19.56 8.83 3.38
CA PHE A 225 19.44 8.02 2.17
C PHE A 225 18.17 8.36 1.37
N LEU A 226 17.02 8.48 2.06
CA LEU A 226 15.75 8.83 1.43
C LEU A 226 15.82 10.22 0.78
N ALA A 227 16.36 11.22 1.48
CA ALA A 227 16.46 12.58 0.98
C ALA A 227 17.39 12.70 -0.24
N GLU A 228 18.56 12.08 -0.18
CA GLU A 228 19.54 12.11 -1.28
C GLU A 228 18.98 11.38 -2.50
N THR A 229 18.41 10.20 -2.31
CA THR A 229 17.89 9.38 -3.41
C THR A 229 16.67 10.02 -4.08
N SER A 230 15.75 10.60 -3.30
CA SER A 230 14.57 11.24 -3.87
C SER A 230 14.89 12.53 -4.63
N ALA A 231 15.99 13.21 -4.30
CA ALA A 231 16.43 14.42 -5.00
C ALA A 231 16.98 14.15 -6.42
N HIS A 232 17.28 12.88 -6.74
CA HIS A 232 17.71 12.46 -8.07
C HIS A 232 16.56 12.10 -9.02
N LEU A 233 15.31 12.23 -8.55
CA LEU A 233 14.07 11.85 -9.22
C LEU A 233 13.09 13.02 -9.29
#